data_AF-A0A8J4XYQ7-F1
#
_entry.id   AF-A0A8J4XYQ7-F1
#
_cell.length_a   1.000
_cell.length_b   1.000
_cell.length_c   1.000
_cell.angle_alpha   90.00
_cell.angle_beta   90.00
_cell.angle_gamma   90.00
#
_symmetry.space_group_name_H-M   'P 1'
#
loop_
_entity.id
_entity.type
_entity.pdbx_description
1 polymer ?
#
loop_
_entity_poly.entity_id
_entity_poly.type
_entity_poly.pdbx_seq_one_letter_code
_entity_poly.pdbx_strand_id
1 'polypeptide(L)'
;MLSAHSHLDNRVFASLASGDIIIYRRDMSGEWNVAERQVVSISTAAAPVTKMMAVAGKLWCATMNTIRVLNTASLQVEHSFVVGGENGRGVSCMVSAGHGVWISMHNSAHVRLYHTATYECLCEVNVAPAVTKMLASKLPFFLYSFSFLFIFHMNG
;
A
#
# COMPACT_ATOMS: atom_id res chain seq x y z
N MET A 1 -3.93 3.85 18.10
CA MET A 1 -3.42 4.83 17.11
C MET A 1 -3.79 4.32 15.71
N LEU A 2 -4.21 5.19 14.80
CA LEU A 2 -4.61 4.86 13.44
C LEU A 2 -3.35 4.61 12.59
N SER A 3 -3.29 3.50 11.85
CA SER A 3 -2.05 3.06 11.20
C SER A 3 -1.95 3.42 9.71
N ALA A 4 -3.08 3.51 9.01
CA ALA A 4 -3.19 3.93 7.62
C ALA A 4 -4.64 4.37 7.32
N HIS A 5 -4.84 5.14 6.25
CA HIS A 5 -6.17 5.47 5.73
C HIS A 5 -6.19 5.54 4.20
N SER A 6 -7.37 5.38 3.59
CA SER A 6 -7.56 5.56 2.15
C SER A 6 -8.99 6.01 1.84
N HIS A 7 -9.16 6.72 0.72
CA HIS A 7 -10.45 7.19 0.22
C HIS A 7 -10.82 6.44 -1.06
N LEU A 8 -12.03 5.89 -1.12
CA LEU A 8 -12.54 5.18 -2.30
C LEU A 8 -14.07 5.15 -2.27
N ASP A 9 -14.71 5.41 -3.42
CA ASP A 9 -16.17 5.37 -3.60
C ASP A 9 -16.97 6.19 -2.57
N ASN A 10 -16.52 7.41 -2.26
CA ASN A 10 -17.14 8.27 -1.23
C ASN A 10 -17.11 7.68 0.19
N ARG A 11 -16.12 6.82 0.45
CA ARG A 11 -15.88 6.19 1.75
C ARG A 11 -14.46 6.45 2.23
N VAL A 12 -14.31 6.49 3.54
CA VAL A 12 -13.02 6.52 4.22
C VAL A 12 -12.80 5.17 4.88
N PHE A 13 -11.67 4.58 4.58
CA PHE A 13 -11.17 3.36 5.20
C PHE A 13 -10.05 3.74 6.15
N ALA A 14 -10.17 3.38 7.42
CA ALA A 14 -9.23 3.71 8.48
C ALA A 14 -8.80 2.45 9.19
N SER A 15 -7.50 2.13 9.18
CA SER A 15 -6.99 0.94 9.83
C SER A 15 -6.60 1.18 11.28
N LEU A 16 -6.88 0.20 12.12
CA LEU A 16 -6.55 0.18 13.52
C LEU A 16 -5.32 -0.70 13.78
N ALA A 17 -4.66 -0.44 14.91
CA ALA A 17 -3.60 -1.32 15.41
C ALA A 17 -4.07 -2.74 15.74
N SER A 18 -5.38 -2.99 15.82
CA SER A 18 -5.94 -4.34 15.99
C SER A 18 -5.85 -5.20 14.72
N GLY A 19 -5.61 -4.59 13.55
CA GLY A 19 -5.72 -5.27 12.24
C GLY A 19 -7.10 -5.11 11.59
N ASP A 20 -8.04 -4.42 12.24
CA ASP A 20 -9.34 -4.10 11.67
C ASP A 20 -9.29 -2.80 10.86
N ILE A 21 -10.22 -2.67 9.92
CA ILE A 21 -10.52 -1.44 9.19
C ILE A 21 -11.92 -0.98 9.59
N ILE A 22 -12.02 0.28 10.01
CA ILE A 22 -13.28 0.99 10.14
C ILE A 22 -13.57 1.71 8.82
N ILE A 23 -14.82 1.60 8.36
CA ILE A 23 -15.28 2.20 7.12
C ILE A 23 -16.38 3.21 7.46
N TYR A 24 -16.15 4.44 7.04
CA TYR A 24 -17.11 5.54 7.12
C TYR A 24 -17.65 5.85 5.73
N ARG A 25 -18.97 6.05 5.62
CA ARG A 25 -19.62 6.50 4.40
C ARG A 25 -20.20 7.89 4.60
N ARG A 26 -20.34 8.64 3.52
CA ARG A 26 -21.22 9.80 3.51
C ARG A 26 -22.65 9.38 3.19
N ASP A 27 -23.61 10.04 3.82
CA ASP A 27 -25.02 9.89 3.47
C ASP A 27 -25.38 10.67 2.20
N MET A 28 -26.67 10.66 1.83
CA MET A 28 -27.18 11.37 0.66
C MET A 28 -27.06 12.90 0.76
N SER A 29 -26.88 13.44 1.97
CA SER A 29 -26.65 14.86 2.21
C SER A 29 -25.17 15.26 2.13
N GLY A 30 -24.27 14.26 2.00
CA GLY A 30 -22.82 14.47 1.97
C GLY A 30 -22.19 14.55 3.36
N GLU A 31 -22.96 14.35 4.43
CA GLU A 31 -22.48 14.31 5.81
C GLU A 31 -21.89 12.93 6.15
N TRP A 32 -20.90 12.89 7.04
CA TRP A 32 -20.31 11.61 7.46
C TRP A 32 -21.25 10.87 8.41
N ASN A 33 -21.69 9.67 8.01
CA ASN A 33 -22.45 8.81 8.90
C ASN A 33 -21.50 8.04 9.82
N VAL A 34 -21.23 8.62 11.00
CA VAL A 34 -20.35 8.02 12.02
C VAL A 34 -21.05 6.89 12.79
N ALA A 35 -22.37 6.92 12.87
CA ALA A 35 -23.18 5.94 13.62
C ALA A 35 -23.20 4.57 12.93
N GLU A 36 -23.35 4.55 11.61
CA GLU A 36 -23.40 3.32 10.81
C GLU A 36 -22.03 2.91 10.25
N ARG A 37 -20.98 3.11 11.05
CA ARG A 37 -19.62 2.67 10.68
C ARG A 37 -19.58 1.15 10.55
N GLN A 38 -18.92 0.66 9.51
CA GLN A 38 -18.66 -0.77 9.34
C GLN A 38 -17.26 -1.11 9.83
N VAL A 39 -17.08 -2.33 10.33
CA VAL A 39 -15.78 -2.83 10.76
C VAL A 39 -15.50 -4.14 10.03
N VAL A 40 -14.32 -4.24 9.43
CA VAL A 40 -13.86 -5.42 8.71
C VAL A 40 -12.52 -5.85 9.28
N SER A 41 -12.42 -7.12 9.68
CA SER A 41 -11.15 -7.67 10.16
C SER A 41 -10.30 -8.10 8.98
N ILE A 42 -9.13 -7.49 8.82
CA ILE A 42 -8.20 -7.77 7.70
C ILE A 42 -7.02 -8.61 8.20
N SER A 43 -6.55 -8.31 9.40
CA SER A 43 -5.44 -9.00 10.05
C SER A 43 -5.60 -8.94 11.57
N THR A 44 -4.52 -9.26 12.28
CA THR A 44 -4.48 -9.23 13.74
C THR A 44 -3.55 -8.13 14.24
N ALA A 45 -3.58 -7.88 15.54
CA ALA A 45 -2.71 -6.90 16.19
C ALA A 45 -1.21 -7.23 16.07
N ALA A 46 -0.86 -8.49 15.77
CA ALA A 46 0.51 -8.90 15.51
C ALA A 46 1.04 -8.42 14.14
N ALA A 47 0.15 -8.12 13.20
CA ALA A 47 0.48 -7.68 11.85
C ALA A 47 -0.56 -6.66 11.37
N PRO A 48 -0.63 -5.46 12.00
CA PRO A 48 -1.64 -4.46 11.66
C PRO A 48 -1.46 -3.99 10.21
N VAL A 49 -2.54 -3.46 9.64
CA VAL A 49 -2.50 -2.86 8.31
C VAL A 49 -1.66 -1.57 8.37
N THR A 50 -0.56 -1.50 7.61
CA THR A 50 0.40 -0.37 7.66
C THR A 50 0.40 0.52 6.43
N LYS A 51 -0.18 0.04 5.32
CA LYS A 51 -0.45 0.80 4.09
C LYS A 51 -1.80 0.37 3.53
N MET A 52 -2.51 1.33 2.95
CA MET A 52 -3.76 1.08 2.22
C MET A 52 -3.78 1.91 0.96
N MET A 53 -4.24 1.32 -0.15
CA MET A 53 -4.35 2.00 -1.43
C MET A 53 -5.55 1.47 -2.22
N ALA A 54 -6.30 2.39 -2.82
CA ALA A 54 -7.32 2.05 -3.81
C ALA A 54 -6.64 1.62 -5.12
N VAL A 55 -6.99 0.43 -5.61
CA VAL A 55 -6.40 -0.18 -6.81
C VAL A 55 -7.50 -0.89 -7.58
N ALA A 56 -7.80 -0.41 -8.81
CA ALA A 56 -8.78 -1.02 -9.71
C ALA A 56 -10.14 -1.33 -9.04
N GLY A 57 -10.67 -0.39 -8.25
CA GLY A 57 -11.96 -0.54 -7.53
C GLY A 57 -11.91 -1.41 -6.27
N LYS A 58 -10.73 -1.96 -5.92
CA LYS A 58 -10.49 -2.71 -4.69
C LYS A 58 -9.60 -1.92 -3.74
N LEU A 59 -9.52 -2.36 -2.49
CA LEU A 59 -8.61 -1.81 -1.51
C LEU A 59 -7.49 -2.81 -1.22
N TRP A 60 -6.25 -2.43 -1.52
CA TRP A 60 -5.08 -3.22 -1.16
C TRP A 60 -4.58 -2.78 0.20
N CYS A 61 -4.44 -3.73 1.12
CA CYS A 61 -4.04 -3.53 2.50
C CYS A 61 -2.74 -4.28 2.79
N ALA A 62 -1.68 -3.56 3.14
CA ALA A 62 -0.41 -4.19 3.49
C ALA A 62 -0.36 -4.55 4.98
N THR A 63 -0.08 -5.82 5.28
CA THR A 63 0.10 -6.38 6.62
C THR A 63 1.42 -7.13 6.65
N MET A 64 2.45 -6.57 7.29
CA MET A 64 3.84 -7.04 7.16
C MET A 64 4.29 -7.09 5.69
N ASN A 65 4.79 -8.23 5.19
CA ASN A 65 5.15 -8.45 3.78
C ASN A 65 3.97 -8.95 2.94
N THR A 66 2.76 -9.01 3.46
CA THR A 66 1.59 -9.54 2.74
C THR A 66 0.67 -8.42 2.30
N ILE A 67 0.20 -8.46 1.06
CA ILE A 67 -0.91 -7.63 0.58
C ILE A 67 -2.19 -8.45 0.63
N ARG A 68 -3.22 -7.88 1.26
CA ARG A 68 -4.59 -8.41 1.29
C ARG A 68 -5.48 -7.52 0.45
N VAL A 69 -6.20 -8.11 -0.50
CA VAL A 69 -7.06 -7.39 -1.43
C VAL A 69 -8.50 -7.51 -0.95
N LEU A 70 -9.03 -6.40 -0.46
CA LEU A 70 -10.40 -6.26 0.01
C LEU A 70 -11.30 -5.80 -1.13
N ASN A 71 -12.36 -6.56 -1.43
CA ASN A 71 -13.45 -6.08 -2.25
C ASN A 71 -14.28 -5.10 -1.43
N THR A 72 -14.41 -3.88 -1.94
CA THR A 72 -15.06 -2.81 -1.20
C THR A 72 -16.59 -2.88 -1.26
N ALA A 73 -17.18 -3.64 -2.19
CA ALA A 73 -18.62 -3.88 -2.24
C ALA A 73 -19.03 -4.98 -1.25
N SER A 74 -18.38 -6.14 -1.31
CA SER A 74 -18.69 -7.30 -0.44
C SER A 74 -18.06 -7.21 0.96
N LEU A 75 -17.03 -6.36 1.11
CA LEU A 75 -16.22 -6.23 2.33
C LEU A 75 -15.52 -7.53 2.74
N GLN A 76 -15.19 -8.36 1.75
CA GLN A 76 -14.44 -9.61 1.94
C GLN A 76 -13.05 -9.51 1.33
N VAL A 77 -12.08 -10.16 1.98
CA VAL A 77 -10.75 -10.33 1.42
C VAL A 77 -10.82 -11.40 0.35
N GLU A 78 -10.66 -11.02 -0.90
CA GLU A 78 -10.77 -11.92 -2.06
C GLU A 78 -9.42 -12.52 -2.46
N HIS A 79 -8.32 -11.85 -2.11
CA HIS A 79 -7.00 -12.30 -2.48
C HIS A 79 -5.95 -11.91 -1.45
N SER A 80 -4.87 -12.67 -1.37
CA SER A 80 -3.74 -12.42 -0.48
C SER A 80 -2.47 -12.96 -1.10
N PHE A 81 -1.42 -12.13 -1.15
CA PHE A 81 -0.12 -12.53 -1.70
C PHE A 81 1.03 -11.91 -0.90
N VAL A 82 2.17 -12.62 -0.89
CA VAL A 82 3.39 -12.17 -0.23
C VAL A 82 4.24 -11.37 -1.20
N VAL A 83 4.78 -10.25 -0.72
CA VAL A 83 5.69 -9.37 -1.46
C VAL A 83 7.11 -9.86 -1.22
N GLY A 84 7.74 -10.38 -2.28
CA GLY A 84 9.09 -10.97 -2.19
C GLY A 84 9.17 -12.25 -1.34
N GLY A 85 10.40 -12.73 -1.12
CA GLY A 85 10.67 -13.96 -0.34
C GLY A 85 11.28 -13.72 1.04
N GLU A 86 11.44 -12.45 1.44
CA GLU A 86 12.12 -12.09 2.68
C GLU A 86 11.12 -12.05 3.84
N ASN A 87 11.26 -12.98 4.78
CA ASN A 87 10.37 -13.08 5.94
C ASN A 87 10.61 -11.90 6.91
N GLY A 88 9.52 -11.36 7.46
CA GLY A 88 9.56 -10.40 8.57
C GLY A 88 9.78 -8.94 8.20
N ARG A 89 9.87 -8.58 6.90
CA ARG A 89 9.96 -7.19 6.46
C ARG A 89 8.58 -6.61 6.16
N GLY A 90 8.29 -5.42 6.66
CA GLY A 90 7.04 -4.73 6.32
C GLY A 90 7.10 -4.06 4.94
N VAL A 91 5.96 -3.93 4.26
CA VAL A 91 5.83 -3.02 3.11
C VAL A 91 6.05 -1.58 3.57
N SER A 92 7.00 -0.89 2.91
CA SER A 92 7.38 0.49 3.22
C SER A 92 6.63 1.51 2.37
N CYS A 93 6.36 1.19 1.10
CA CYS A 93 5.66 2.06 0.17
C CYS A 93 4.87 1.23 -0.85
N MET A 94 3.76 1.79 -1.32
CA MET A 94 2.95 1.29 -2.43
C MET A 94 2.59 2.48 -3.31
N VAL A 95 2.72 2.34 -4.64
CA VAL A 95 2.38 3.39 -5.61
C VAL A 95 1.74 2.74 -6.83
N SER A 96 0.55 3.22 -7.22
CA SER A 96 -0.11 2.78 -8.44
C SER A 96 0.45 3.53 -9.67
N ALA A 97 0.71 2.81 -10.76
CA ALA A 97 1.11 3.35 -12.05
C ALA A 97 0.52 2.49 -13.18
N GLY A 98 -0.40 3.05 -13.97
CA GLY A 98 -1.09 2.32 -15.02
C GLY A 98 -1.85 1.09 -14.50
N HIS A 99 -1.53 -0.09 -15.04
CA HIS A 99 -2.10 -1.38 -14.65
C HIS A 99 -1.26 -2.14 -13.62
N GLY A 100 -0.35 -1.44 -12.93
CA GLY A 100 0.51 -2.05 -11.92
C GLY A 100 0.63 -1.23 -10.65
N VAL A 101 1.03 -1.90 -9.57
CA VAL A 101 1.38 -1.30 -8.29
C VAL A 101 2.83 -1.61 -7.97
N TRP A 102 3.64 -0.58 -7.83
CA TRP A 102 4.99 -0.68 -7.32
C TRP A 102 4.97 -0.79 -5.80
N ILE A 103 5.69 -1.77 -5.27
CA ILE A 103 5.78 -2.05 -3.83
C ILE A 103 7.24 -2.15 -3.43
N SER A 104 7.60 -1.43 -2.37
CA SER A 104 8.91 -1.54 -1.70
C SER A 104 8.74 -2.11 -0.29
N MET A 105 9.77 -2.79 0.21
CA MET A 105 9.82 -3.31 1.57
C MET A 105 10.85 -2.56 2.41
N HIS A 106 10.65 -2.54 3.73
CA HIS A 106 11.66 -2.05 4.67
C HIS A 106 12.94 -2.89 4.58
N ASN A 107 14.10 -2.22 4.64
CA ASN A 107 15.43 -2.85 4.59
C ASN A 107 15.71 -3.73 3.37
N SER A 108 14.96 -3.55 2.27
CA SER A 108 15.19 -4.25 1.01
C SER A 108 15.64 -3.25 -0.07
N ALA A 109 16.60 -3.65 -0.90
CA ALA A 109 16.99 -2.88 -2.09
C ALA A 109 16.12 -3.22 -3.31
N HIS A 110 15.15 -4.12 -3.17
CA HIS A 110 14.31 -4.57 -4.26
C HIS A 110 12.95 -3.85 -4.23
N VAL A 111 12.56 -3.31 -5.38
CA VAL A 111 11.22 -2.77 -5.64
C VAL A 111 10.55 -3.64 -6.68
N ARG A 112 9.29 -4.01 -6.45
CA ARG A 112 8.54 -4.97 -7.28
C ARG A 112 7.29 -4.34 -7.85
N LEU A 113 6.98 -4.64 -9.10
CA LEU A 113 5.74 -4.24 -9.77
C LEU A 113 4.78 -5.42 -9.78
N TYR A 114 3.57 -5.22 -9.29
CA TYR A 114 2.51 -6.22 -9.29
C TYR A 114 1.38 -5.80 -10.20
N HIS A 115 0.85 -6.73 -11.00
CA HIS A 115 -0.29 -6.47 -11.85
C HIS A 115 -1.57 -6.28 -11.00
N THR A 116 -2.40 -5.29 -11.34
CA THR A 116 -3.56 -4.92 -10.51
C THR A 116 -4.67 -5.96 -10.49
N ALA A 117 -4.78 -6.81 -11.52
CA ALA A 117 -5.86 -7.78 -11.66
C ALA A 117 -5.43 -9.23 -11.38
N THR A 118 -4.24 -9.63 -11.85
CA THR A 118 -3.72 -11.00 -11.65
C THR A 118 -2.90 -11.14 -10.37
N TYR A 119 -2.47 -10.01 -9.77
CA TYR A 119 -1.62 -9.96 -8.58
C TYR A 119 -0.24 -10.63 -8.75
N GLU A 120 0.15 -10.88 -10.00
CA GLU A 120 1.45 -11.46 -10.32
C GLU A 120 2.54 -10.39 -10.30
N CYS A 121 3.74 -10.79 -9.90
CA CYS A 121 4.93 -9.95 -9.97
C CYS A 121 5.37 -9.86 -11.45
N LEU A 122 5.27 -8.67 -12.02
CA LEU A 122 5.64 -8.40 -13.42
C LEU A 122 7.13 -8.10 -13.56
N CYS A 123 7.70 -7.37 -12.61
CA CYS A 123 9.13 -7.07 -12.60
C CYS A 123 9.67 -6.79 -11.21
N GLU A 124 10.98 -6.99 -11.05
CA GLU A 124 11.72 -6.69 -9.83
C GLU A 124 12.99 -5.90 -10.19
N VAL A 125 13.22 -4.79 -9.49
CA VAL A 125 14.34 -3.89 -9.72
C VAL A 125 15.17 -3.76 -8.45
N ASN A 126 16.47 -4.01 -8.55
CA ASN A 126 17.42 -3.74 -7.47
C ASN A 126 17.93 -2.29 -7.58
N VAL A 127 17.63 -1.47 -6.58
CA VAL A 127 18.01 -0.05 -6.56
C VAL A 127 19.40 0.21 -5.97
N ALA A 128 20.03 -0.76 -5.30
CA ALA A 128 21.33 -0.58 -4.66
C ALA A 128 22.43 -0.04 -5.61
N PRO A 129 22.59 -0.54 -6.85
CA PRO A 129 23.60 -0.01 -7.78
C PRO A 129 23.38 1.47 -8.11
N ALA A 130 22.12 1.88 -8.29
CA ALA A 130 21.76 3.26 -8.56
C ALA A 130 22.07 4.18 -7.36
N VAL A 131 21.77 3.71 -6.13
CA VAL A 131 22.10 4.42 -4.88
C VAL A 131 23.61 4.61 -4.76
N THR A 132 24.39 3.54 -4.97
CA THR A 132 25.86 3.59 -4.86
C THR A 132 26.47 4.55 -5.87
N LYS A 133 25.98 4.54 -7.12
CA LYS A 133 26.40 5.50 -8.15
C LYS A 133 26.06 6.94 -7.74
N MET A 134 24.86 7.17 -7.20
CA MET A 134 24.41 8.47 -6.73
C MET A 134 25.21 8.97 -5.53
N LEU A 135 25.61 8.09 -4.60
CA LEU A 135 26.51 8.40 -3.48
C LEU A 135 27.94 8.73 -3.94
N ALA A 136 28.42 8.03 -4.97
CA ALA A 136 29.77 8.23 -5.52
C ALA A 136 29.90 9.51 -6.34
N SER A 137 28.85 9.90 -7.06
CA SER A 137 28.74 11.25 -7.62
C SER A 137 28.40 12.22 -6.50
N LYS A 138 29.21 13.24 -6.22
CA LYS A 138 28.89 14.32 -5.27
C LYS A 138 27.73 15.22 -5.76
N LEU A 139 26.66 14.63 -6.30
CA LEU A 139 25.40 15.33 -6.52
C LEU A 139 24.84 15.67 -5.14
N PRO A 140 24.41 16.92 -4.91
CA PRO A 140 24.10 17.41 -3.57
C PRO A 140 23.06 16.50 -2.91
N PHE A 141 23.52 15.78 -1.89
CA PHE A 141 22.71 15.06 -0.93
C PHE A 141 21.77 16.05 -0.23
N PHE A 142 20.55 15.59 0.08
CA PHE A 142 19.35 16.34 0.48
C PHE A 142 18.60 16.91 -0.74
N LEU A 143 17.53 16.26 -1.20
CA LEU A 143 16.20 16.66 -0.73
C LEU A 143 15.08 15.61 -0.80
N TYR A 144 15.30 14.37 -1.26
CA TYR A 144 14.16 13.47 -1.50
C TYR A 144 14.37 12.09 -0.90
N SER A 145 13.50 11.75 0.06
CA SER A 145 13.26 10.37 0.51
C SER A 145 13.23 9.45 -0.70
N PHE A 146 13.87 8.28 -0.62
CA PHE A 146 14.04 7.36 -1.75
C PHE A 146 12.70 6.95 -2.41
N SER A 147 11.58 7.08 -1.68
CA SER A 147 10.22 6.93 -2.20
C SER A 147 9.85 7.98 -3.26
N PHE A 148 10.39 9.20 -3.19
CA PHE A 148 10.03 10.33 -4.05
C PHE A 148 10.73 10.30 -5.42
N LEU A 149 11.97 9.81 -5.51
CA LEU A 149 12.73 9.82 -6.77
C LEU A 149 12.19 8.79 -7.78
N PHE A 150 11.58 7.71 -7.30
CA PHE A 150 10.89 6.73 -8.16
C PHE A 150 9.50 7.20 -8.62
N ILE A 151 8.83 8.06 -7.84
CA ILE A 151 7.51 8.62 -8.17
C ILE A 151 7.59 9.67 -9.28
N PHE A 152 8.64 10.50 -9.31
CA PHE A 152 8.75 11.59 -10.28
C PHE A 152 9.08 11.12 -11.71
N HIS A 153 9.77 9.98 -11.88
CA HIS A 153 10.10 9.45 -13.21
C HIS A 153 8.96 8.60 -13.83
N MET A 154 7.86 8.36 -13.11
CA MET A 154 6.70 7.60 -13.61
C MET A 154 5.47 8.46 -13.93
N ASN A 155 5.54 9.79 -13.72
CA ASN A 155 4.49 10.75 -14.11
C ASN A 155 5.00 11.82 -15.11
N GLY A 156 6.07 11.52 -15.85
CA GLY A 156 6.61 12.37 -16.91
C GLY A 156 6.63 11.65 -18.24
#